data_AF-A0A7C4M7H4-F1
#
_entry.id   AF-A0A7C4M7H4-F1
#
_cell.length_a   1.000
_cell.length_b   1.000
_cell.length_c   1.000
_cell.angle_alpha   90.00
_cell.angle_beta   90.00
_cell.angle_gamma   90.00
#
_symmetry.space_group_name_H-M   'P 1'
#
loop_
_entity.id
_entity.type
_entity.pdbx_description
1 polymer ?
#
loop_
_entity_poly.entity_id
_entity_poly.type
_entity_poly.pdbx_seq_one_letter_code
_entity_poly.pdbx_strand_id
1 'polypeptide(L)'
;MRLAIASLVALMLALSFSSLGVVRSQEIDVNQTLTSMYDNVMSGAKATISKFLAGVQELFLFIVHKGLEVLITIARASYFALGLLGLVLWATGISPYRGRHLIVGAIVLAIIAEVARGLLG
;
A
#
# COMPACT_ATOMS: atom_id res chain seq x y z
N MET A 1 30.80 -56.78 49.93
CA MET A 1 29.84 -55.67 50.13
C MET A 1 30.25 -54.37 49.44
N ARG A 2 31.51 -53.91 49.55
CA ARG A 2 31.98 -52.64 48.92
C ARG A 2 31.93 -52.59 47.39
N LEU A 3 32.15 -53.71 46.69
CA LEU A 3 32.12 -53.79 45.22
C LEU A 3 30.72 -53.61 44.61
N ALA A 4 29.67 -54.11 45.29
CA ALA A 4 28.30 -54.00 44.78
C ALA A 4 27.79 -52.55 44.80
N ILE A 5 28.14 -51.80 45.86
CA ILE A 5 27.74 -50.40 46.04
C ILE A 5 28.37 -49.52 44.97
N ALA A 6 29.66 -49.74 44.64
CA ALA A 6 30.34 -48.99 43.59
C ALA A 6 29.69 -49.18 42.20
N SER A 7 29.27 -50.40 41.86
CA SER A 7 28.58 -50.67 40.58
C SER A 7 27.20 -50.01 40.49
N LEU A 8 26.46 -49.98 41.61
CA LEU A 8 25.13 -49.37 41.67
C LEU A 8 25.22 -47.84 41.53
N VAL A 9 26.21 -47.22 42.18
CA VAL A 9 26.47 -45.78 42.07
C VAL A 9 26.89 -45.41 40.64
N ALA A 10 27.74 -46.23 39.99
CA ALA A 10 28.13 -46.01 38.60
C ALA A 10 26.93 -46.09 37.64
N LEU A 11 26.00 -47.03 37.88
CA LEU A 11 24.77 -47.16 37.09
C LEU A 11 23.85 -45.94 37.26
N MET A 12 23.67 -45.46 38.50
CA MET A 12 22.89 -44.26 38.81
C MET A 12 23.49 -43.01 38.18
N LEU A 13 24.83 -42.89 38.18
CA LEU A 13 25.53 -41.80 37.49
C LEU A 13 25.25 -41.86 35.98
N ALA A 14 25.41 -43.03 35.36
CA ALA A 14 25.22 -43.21 33.92
C ALA A 14 23.80 -42.85 33.45
N LEU A 15 22.77 -43.24 34.23
CA LEU A 15 21.37 -42.89 33.94
C LEU A 15 21.14 -41.36 33.98
N SER A 16 21.80 -40.66 34.90
CA SER A 16 21.70 -39.20 35.05
C SER A 16 22.35 -38.44 33.88
N PHE A 17 23.40 -38.98 33.25
CA PHE A 17 24.02 -38.36 32.07
C PHE A 17 23.17 -38.56 30.80
N SER A 18 22.47 -39.69 30.68
CA SER A 18 21.62 -39.97 29.51
C SER A 18 20.39 -39.05 29.42
N SER A 19 19.78 -38.70 30.57
CA SER A 19 18.63 -37.79 30.59
C SER A 19 18.99 -36.36 30.18
N LEU A 20 20.22 -35.91 30.47
CA LEU A 20 20.71 -34.59 30.08
C LEU A 20 20.90 -34.46 28.55
N GLY A 21 21.29 -35.55 27.88
CA GLY A 21 21.39 -35.61 26.42
C GLY A 21 20.04 -35.64 25.69
N VAL A 22 19.05 -36.34 26.27
CA VAL A 22 17.68 -36.39 25.74
C VAL A 22 16.99 -35.01 25.86
N VAL A 23 17.14 -34.34 27.00
CA VAL A 23 16.55 -32.99 27.21
C VAL A 23 17.12 -31.96 26.23
N ARG A 24 18.43 -31.98 25.94
CA ARG A 24 19.04 -31.06 24.96
C ARG A 24 18.61 -31.35 23.52
N SER A 25 18.37 -32.61 23.16
CA SER A 25 17.94 -32.98 21.80
C SER A 25 16.50 -32.51 21.54
N GLN A 26 15.64 -32.57 22.57
CA GLN A 26 14.26 -32.11 22.48
C GLN A 26 14.14 -30.57 22.36
N GLU A 27 15.00 -29.80 23.04
CA GLU A 27 15.02 -28.33 22.86
C GLU A 27 15.41 -27.92 21.43
N ILE A 28 16.34 -28.64 20.79
CA ILE A 28 16.77 -28.35 19.41
C ILE A 28 15.63 -28.61 18.42
N ASP A 29 14.93 -29.74 18.54
CA ASP A 29 13.80 -30.09 17.65
C ASP A 29 12.60 -29.15 17.83
N VAL A 30 12.32 -28.74 19.07
CA VAL A 30 11.25 -27.78 19.36
C VAL A 30 11.59 -26.40 18.79
N ASN A 31 12.83 -25.94 18.93
CA ASN A 31 13.25 -24.64 18.41
C ASN A 31 13.19 -24.58 16.86
N GLN A 32 13.59 -25.66 16.19
CA GLN A 32 13.47 -25.76 14.72
C GLN A 32 12.00 -25.77 14.27
N THR A 33 11.14 -26.50 14.98
CA THR A 33 9.71 -26.55 14.68
C THR A 33 9.05 -25.18 14.84
N LEU A 34 9.33 -24.47 15.95
CA LEU A 34 8.81 -23.13 16.20
C LEU A 34 9.26 -22.11 15.15
N THR A 35 10.53 -22.19 14.73
CA THR A 35 11.07 -21.30 13.68
C THR A 35 10.39 -21.56 12.33
N SER A 36 10.21 -22.83 11.95
CA SER A 36 9.54 -23.18 10.70
C SER A 36 8.05 -22.78 10.68
N MET A 37 7.35 -22.85 11.83
CA MET A 37 5.97 -22.38 11.95
C MET A 37 5.88 -20.85 11.84
N TYR A 38 6.80 -20.13 12.47
CA TYR A 38 6.90 -18.68 12.36
C TYR A 38 7.10 -18.25 10.89
N ASP A 39 8.01 -18.89 10.18
CA ASP A 39 8.31 -18.55 8.79
C ASP A 39 7.16 -18.89 7.83
N ASN A 40 6.45 -20.01 8.04
CA ASN A 40 5.28 -20.38 7.24
C ASN A 40 4.09 -19.44 7.48
N VAL A 41 3.82 -19.06 8.74
CA VAL A 41 2.74 -18.10 9.06
C VAL A 41 3.10 -16.70 8.56
N MET A 42 4.34 -16.25 8.76
CA MET A 42 4.81 -14.95 8.29
C MET A 42 4.80 -14.86 6.76
N SER A 43 5.23 -15.90 6.05
CA SER A 43 5.19 -15.93 4.59
C SER A 43 3.76 -15.97 4.06
N GLY A 44 2.86 -16.75 4.68
CA GLY A 44 1.43 -16.75 4.35
C GLY A 44 0.75 -15.40 4.59
N ALA A 45 1.07 -14.74 5.70
CA ALA A 45 0.60 -13.39 6.01
C ALA A 45 1.14 -12.37 5.01
N LYS A 46 2.45 -12.38 4.71
CA LYS A 46 3.06 -11.52 3.69
C LYS A 46 2.47 -11.77 2.30
N ALA A 47 2.20 -13.01 1.92
CA ALA A 47 1.58 -13.36 0.64
C ALA A 47 0.13 -12.83 0.53
N THR A 48 -0.63 -12.87 1.63
CA THR A 48 -2.00 -12.36 1.67
C THR A 48 -2.03 -10.84 1.67
N ILE A 49 -1.18 -10.21 2.48
CA ILE A 49 -1.04 -8.75 2.55
C ILE A 49 -0.55 -8.19 1.22
N SER A 50 0.46 -8.81 0.59
CA SER A 50 0.95 -8.36 -0.71
C SER A 50 -0.10 -8.47 -1.82
N LYS A 51 -0.92 -9.53 -1.85
CA LYS A 51 -2.04 -9.65 -2.79
C LYS A 51 -3.09 -8.55 -2.57
N PHE A 52 -3.44 -8.28 -1.32
CA PHE A 52 -4.37 -7.20 -0.99
C PHE A 52 -3.79 -5.83 -1.39
N LEU A 53 -2.52 -5.59 -1.04
CA LEU A 53 -1.84 -4.35 -1.35
C LEU A 53 -1.68 -4.14 -2.86
N ALA A 54 -1.39 -5.20 -3.62
CA ALA A 54 -1.32 -5.16 -5.07
C ALA A 54 -2.69 -4.82 -5.69
N GLY A 55 -3.78 -5.44 -5.22
CA GLY A 55 -5.13 -5.10 -5.70
C GLY A 55 -5.54 -3.66 -5.35
N VAL A 56 -5.17 -3.17 -4.17
CA VAL A 56 -5.38 -1.76 -3.78
C VAL A 56 -4.55 -0.83 -4.67
N GLN A 57 -3.28 -1.15 -4.93
CA GLN A 57 -2.40 -0.33 -5.76
C GLN A 57 -2.89 -0.27 -7.21
N GLU A 58 -3.38 -1.39 -7.74
CA GLU A 58 -3.92 -1.48 -9.10
C GLU A 58 -5.21 -0.65 -9.25
N LEU A 59 -6.11 -0.71 -8.25
CA LEU A 59 -7.28 0.17 -8.18
C LEU A 59 -6.87 1.64 -8.04
N PHE A 60 -5.85 1.94 -7.25
CA PHE A 60 -5.38 3.32 -7.06
C PHE A 60 -4.83 3.90 -8.36
N LEU A 61 -4.01 3.15 -9.09
CA LEU A 61 -3.50 3.56 -10.40
C LEU A 61 -4.64 3.72 -11.41
N PHE A 62 -5.62 2.82 -11.41
CA PHE A 62 -6.79 2.90 -12.27
C PHE A 62 -7.62 4.16 -11.98
N ILE A 63 -7.89 4.45 -10.70
CA ILE A 63 -8.65 5.63 -10.27
C ILE A 63 -7.89 6.92 -10.58
N VAL A 64 -6.56 6.96 -10.38
CA VAL A 64 -5.76 8.14 -10.70
C VAL A 64 -5.77 8.40 -12.20
N HIS A 65 -5.51 7.38 -13.04
CA HIS A 65 -5.53 7.57 -14.50
C HIS A 65 -6.91 7.96 -15.02
N LYS A 66 -7.96 7.21 -14.64
CA LYS A 66 -9.34 7.50 -15.06
C LYS A 66 -9.87 8.81 -14.48
N GLY A 67 -9.51 9.11 -13.24
CA GLY A 67 -9.92 10.31 -12.52
C GLY A 67 -9.36 11.57 -13.15
N LEU A 68 -8.07 11.58 -13.53
CA LEU A 68 -7.47 12.71 -14.24
C LEU A 68 -8.12 12.92 -15.62
N GLU A 69 -8.37 11.85 -16.36
CA GLU A 69 -9.03 11.90 -17.68
C GLU A 69 -10.45 12.50 -17.60
N VAL A 70 -11.23 12.07 -16.60
CA VAL A 70 -12.56 12.61 -16.33
C VAL A 70 -12.50 14.06 -15.85
N LEU A 71 -11.57 14.39 -14.95
CA LEU A 71 -11.40 15.75 -14.43
C LEU A 71 -11.07 16.74 -15.55
N ILE A 72 -10.21 16.37 -16.49
CA ILE A 72 -9.86 17.16 -17.68
C ILE A 72 -11.06 17.33 -18.61
N THR A 73 -11.89 16.30 -18.75
CA THR A 73 -13.11 16.35 -19.57
C THR A 73 -14.13 17.31 -18.96
N ILE A 74 -14.34 17.25 -17.64
CA ILE A 74 -15.24 18.15 -16.91
C ILE A 74 -14.68 19.58 -16.92
N ALA A 75 -13.38 19.77 -16.73
CA ALA A 75 -12.73 21.08 -16.82
C ALA A 75 -12.98 21.72 -18.20
N ARG A 76 -12.93 20.92 -19.27
CA ARG A 76 -13.27 21.35 -20.64
C ARG A 76 -14.69 21.84 -20.79
N ALA A 77 -15.67 21.09 -20.29
CA ALA A 77 -17.06 21.54 -20.30
C ALA A 77 -17.24 22.84 -19.51
N SER A 78 -16.58 22.96 -18.36
CA SER A 78 -16.72 24.08 -17.43
C SER A 78 -16.10 25.39 -17.95
N TYR A 79 -14.86 25.35 -18.49
CA TYR A 79 -14.26 26.57 -19.05
C TYR A 79 -14.99 27.03 -20.32
N PHE A 80 -15.55 26.11 -21.10
CA PHE A 80 -16.32 26.46 -22.29
C PHE A 80 -17.64 27.14 -21.91
N ALA A 81 -18.32 26.64 -20.88
CA ALA A 81 -19.51 27.26 -20.32
C ALA A 81 -19.21 28.64 -19.68
N LEU A 82 -18.13 28.75 -18.92
CA LEU A 82 -17.70 30.02 -18.30
C LEU A 82 -17.26 31.05 -19.34
N GLY A 83 -16.59 30.61 -20.42
CA GLY A 83 -16.23 31.46 -21.55
C GLY A 83 -17.46 32.01 -22.25
N LEU A 84 -18.44 31.14 -22.57
CA LEU A 84 -19.72 31.55 -23.15
C LEU A 84 -20.49 32.50 -22.24
N LEU A 85 -20.59 32.19 -20.94
CA LEU A 85 -21.25 33.06 -19.96
C LEU A 85 -20.56 34.42 -19.85
N GLY A 86 -19.23 34.46 -19.85
CA GLY A 86 -18.45 35.70 -19.87
C GLY A 86 -18.70 36.54 -21.13
N LEU A 87 -18.79 35.89 -22.30
CA LEU A 87 -19.06 36.54 -23.58
C LEU A 87 -20.50 37.09 -23.65
N VAL A 88 -21.48 36.33 -23.14
CA VAL A 88 -22.89 36.76 -23.03
C VAL A 88 -23.03 37.93 -22.05
N LEU A 89 -22.37 37.89 -20.89
CA LEU A 89 -22.35 38.99 -19.92
C LEU A 89 -21.68 40.25 -20.46
N TRP A 90 -20.66 40.10 -21.31
CA TRP A 90 -20.04 41.21 -22.01
C TRP A 90 -20.95 41.81 -23.08
N ALA A 91 -21.62 40.96 -23.87
CA ALA A 91 -22.52 41.39 -24.94
C ALA A 91 -23.83 42.02 -24.42
N THR A 92 -24.34 41.59 -23.27
CA THR A 92 -25.58 42.11 -22.67
C THR A 92 -25.39 43.42 -21.91
N GLY A 93 -24.15 43.87 -21.67
CA GLY A 93 -23.88 45.23 -21.17
C GLY A 93 -24.32 45.54 -19.75
N ILE A 94 -24.89 44.57 -19.01
CA ILE A 94 -25.40 44.77 -17.63
C ILE A 94 -24.26 45.10 -16.65
N SER A 95 -23.05 44.56 -16.86
CA SER A 95 -21.85 44.89 -16.08
C SER A 95 -20.56 44.53 -16.85
N PRO A 96 -20.12 45.39 -17.79
CA PRO A 96 -18.97 45.10 -18.66
C PRO A 96 -17.64 44.94 -17.90
N TYR A 97 -17.53 45.51 -16.69
CA TYR A 97 -16.34 45.39 -15.84
C TYR A 97 -16.19 44.00 -15.23
N ARG A 98 -17.29 43.34 -14.81
CA ARG A 98 -17.27 41.94 -14.35
C ARG A 98 -17.14 40.95 -15.51
N GLY A 99 -17.72 41.25 -16.67
CA GLY A 99 -17.62 40.41 -17.87
C GLY A 99 -16.17 40.24 -18.38
N ARG A 100 -15.38 41.32 -18.42
CA ARG A 100 -13.96 41.23 -18.85
C ARG A 100 -13.11 40.38 -17.91
N HIS A 101 -13.30 40.50 -16.59
CA HIS A 101 -12.58 39.66 -15.62
C HIS A 101 -12.96 38.17 -15.73
N LEU A 102 -14.22 37.85 -16.06
CA LEU A 102 -14.66 36.47 -16.33
C LEU A 102 -14.05 35.91 -17.63
N ILE A 103 -13.95 36.71 -18.70
CA ILE A 103 -13.32 36.29 -19.96
C ILE A 103 -11.82 36.01 -19.75
N VAL A 104 -11.12 36.90 -19.03
CA VAL A 104 -9.70 36.68 -18.70
C VAL A 104 -9.53 35.44 -17.81
N GLY A 105 -10.40 35.24 -16.83
CA GLY A 105 -10.42 34.02 -16.01
C GLY A 105 -10.63 32.75 -16.83
N ALA A 106 -11.54 32.78 -17.81
CA ALA A 106 -11.81 31.66 -18.71
C ALA A 106 -10.61 31.36 -19.65
N ILE A 107 -9.95 32.38 -20.19
CA ILE A 107 -8.76 32.22 -21.03
C ILE A 107 -7.60 31.62 -20.23
N VAL A 108 -7.36 32.12 -19.01
CA VAL A 108 -6.32 31.58 -18.13
C VAL A 108 -6.62 30.11 -17.77
N LEU A 109 -7.87 29.78 -17.44
CA LEU A 109 -8.27 28.40 -17.16
C LEU A 109 -8.11 27.49 -18.38
N ALA A 110 -8.40 27.99 -19.58
CA ALA A 110 -8.26 27.24 -20.84
C ALA A 110 -6.79 26.90 -21.13
N ILE A 111 -5.87 27.85 -20.91
CA ILE A 111 -4.42 27.61 -21.06
C ILE A 111 -3.95 26.56 -20.05
N ILE A 112 -4.34 26.68 -18.79
CA ILE A 112 -3.98 25.71 -17.74
C ILE A 112 -4.51 24.31 -18.08
N ALA A 113 -5.75 24.20 -18.56
CA ALA A 113 -6.35 22.93 -18.94
C ALA A 113 -5.66 22.30 -20.17
N GLU A 114 -5.22 23.11 -21.14
CA GLU A 114 -4.52 22.62 -22.33
C GLU A 114 -3.08 22.19 -22.01
N VAL A 115 -2.37 22.94 -21.16
CA VAL A 115 -1.05 22.54 -20.65
C VAL A 115 -1.14 21.27 -19.81
N ALA A 116 -2.14 21.15 -18.93
CA ALA A 116 -2.35 19.93 -18.15
C ALA A 116 -2.62 18.71 -19.04
N ARG A 117 -3.40 18.86 -20.12
CA ARG A 117 -3.62 17.78 -21.09
C ARG A 117 -2.34 17.45 -21.87
N GLY A 118 -1.60 18.47 -22.32
CA GLY A 118 -0.34 18.28 -23.07
C GLY A 118 0.81 17.70 -22.24
N LEU A 119 0.70 17.70 -20.91
CA LEU A 119 1.67 17.11 -20.00
C LEU A 119 1.30 15.65 -19.61
N LEU A 120 0.05 15.25 -19.85
CA LEU A 120 -0.51 13.92 -19.52
C LEU A 120 -0.74 13.03 -20.75
N GLY A 121 -0.72 13.60 -21.96
CA GLY A 121 -0.70 12.87 -23.23
C GLY A 121 0.71 12.81 -23.80
#